data_AF-A0A1X2J0V6-F1
#
_entry.id   AF-A0A1X2J0V6-F1
#
_cell.length_a   1.000
_cell.length_b   1.000
_cell.length_c   1.000
_cell.angle_alpha   90.00
_cell.angle_beta   90.00
_cell.angle_gamma   90.00
#
_symmetry.space_group_name_H-M   'P 1'
#
loop_
_entity.id
_entity.type
_entity.pdbx_description
1 polymer ?
#
loop_
_entity_poly.entity_id
_entity_poly.type
_entity_poly.pdbx_seq_one_letter_code
_entity_poly.pdbx_strand_id
1 'polypeptide(L)'
;RRRERYLRWKDTPKNIIMDPHGFCFIPAQWIVSWELFVEGWTSIPPVIPIDADQWRHRHGAIRPSISFSPSSPHTFDLVIISNRTWSYLASQYTVLGSKITE
;
A
#
# COMPACT_ATOMS: atom_id res chain seq x y z
N ARG A 1 -10.59 10.00 9.23
CA ARG A 1 -11.01 10.19 7.83
C ARG A 1 -10.48 11.46 7.15
N ARG A 2 -10.64 12.70 7.64
CA ARG A 2 -10.13 13.90 6.93
C ARG A 2 -8.63 13.86 6.61
N ARG A 3 -7.80 13.44 7.58
CA ARG A 3 -6.35 13.26 7.40
C ARG A 3 -6.02 12.18 6.38
N GLU A 4 -6.75 11.07 6.40
CA GLU A 4 -6.58 9.94 5.48
C GLU A 4 -6.92 10.34 4.04
N ARG A 5 -8.02 11.07 3.83
CA ARG A 5 -8.37 11.64 2.52
C ARG A 5 -7.29 12.58 2.01
N TYR A 6 -6.76 13.45 2.88
CA TYR A 6 -5.66 14.34 2.51
C TYR A 6 -4.41 13.56 2.09
N LEU A 7 -4.04 12.52 2.84
CA LEU A 7 -2.92 11.65 2.49
C LEU A 7 -3.16 10.97 1.14
N ARG A 8 -4.32 10.33 0.97
CA ARG A 8 -4.69 9.65 -0.28
C ARG A 8 -4.68 10.57 -1.49
N TRP A 9 -5.17 11.80 -1.33
CA TRP A 9 -5.16 12.81 -2.39
C TRP A 9 -3.75 13.29 -2.72
N LYS A 10 -2.85 13.35 -1.73
CA LYS A 10 -1.43 13.64 -1.98
C LYS A 10 -0.69 12.48 -2.61
N ASP A 11 -1.14 11.25 -2.42
CA ASP A 11 -0.54 10.02 -2.94
C ASP A 11 -0.92 9.74 -4.40
N THR A 12 -0.59 10.69 -5.28
CA THR A 12 -0.73 10.53 -6.73
C THR A 12 0.59 10.07 -7.34
N PRO A 13 0.58 9.34 -8.48
CA PRO A 13 1.82 8.86 -9.10
C PRO A 13 2.87 9.95 -9.29
N LYS A 14 2.45 11.15 -9.71
CA LYS A 14 3.34 12.31 -9.86
C LYS A 14 4.04 12.68 -8.54
N ASN A 15 3.31 12.70 -7.43
CA ASN A 15 3.87 13.07 -6.14
C ASN A 15 4.73 11.95 -5.55
N ILE A 16 4.36 10.68 -5.79
CA ILE A 16 5.10 9.51 -5.31
C ILE A 16 6.47 9.43 -6.00
N ILE A 17 6.52 9.59 -7.33
CA ILE A 17 7.76 9.51 -8.11
C ILE A 17 8.70 10.68 -7.81
N MET A 18 8.15 11.83 -7.40
CA MET A 18 8.94 13.02 -7.06
C MET A 18 9.33 13.09 -5.56
N ASP A 19 8.97 12.09 -4.75
CA ASP A 19 9.31 12.06 -3.34
C ASP A 19 10.81 11.77 -3.17
N PRO A 20 11.60 12.68 -2.55
CA PRO A 20 13.04 12.47 -2.37
C PRO A 20 13.36 11.29 -1.44
N HIS A 21 12.39 10.80 -0.68
CA HIS A 21 12.54 9.62 0.16
C HIS A 21 12.23 8.31 -0.57
N GLY A 22 11.86 8.37 -1.85
CA GLY A 22 11.44 7.23 -2.64
C GLY A 22 10.03 6.74 -2.31
N PHE A 23 9.67 5.58 -2.86
CA PHE A 23 8.34 5.00 -2.73
C PHE A 23 8.37 3.64 -2.00
N CYS A 24 7.20 3.17 -1.61
CA CYS A 24 7.01 1.89 -0.94
C CYS A 24 5.91 1.10 -1.65
N PHE A 25 5.94 -0.22 -1.47
CA PHE A 25 4.89 -1.09 -2.00
C PHE A 25 3.93 -1.53 -0.89
N ILE A 26 2.65 -1.60 -1.23
CA ILE A 26 1.58 -2.10 -0.36
C ILE A 26 0.68 -3.09 -1.13
N PRO A 27 0.13 -4.13 -0.48
CA PRO A 27 -0.81 -5.04 -1.13
C PRO A 27 -2.01 -4.31 -1.73
N ALA A 28 -2.28 -4.56 -3.01
CA ALA A 28 -3.31 -3.84 -3.76
C ALA A 28 -4.71 -4.00 -3.15
N GLN A 29 -5.07 -5.22 -2.75
CA GLN A 29 -6.37 -5.48 -2.13
C GLN A 29 -6.56 -4.75 -0.80
N TRP A 30 -5.46 -4.60 -0.05
CA TRP A 30 -5.48 -3.89 1.22
C TRP A 30 -5.72 -2.39 0.99
N ILE A 31 -4.96 -1.77 0.08
CA ILE A 31 -5.10 -0.33 -0.18
C ILE A 31 -6.48 0.00 -0.77
N VAL A 32 -7.05 -0.85 -1.63
CA VAL A 32 -8.43 -0.67 -2.14
C VAL A 32 -9.44 -0.68 -1.00
N SER A 33 -9.32 -1.62 -0.06
CA SER A 33 -10.21 -1.68 1.11
C SER A 33 -10.09 -0.42 1.97
N TRP A 34 -8.87 0.10 2.14
CA TRP A 34 -8.63 1.34 2.86
C TRP A 34 -9.22 2.55 2.13
N GLU A 35 -9.05 2.65 0.82
CA GLU A 35 -9.62 3.73 -0.01
C GLU A 35 -11.15 3.77 0.10
N LEU A 36 -11.82 2.62 0.00
CA LEU A 36 -13.27 2.52 0.17
C LEU A 36 -13.72 3.06 1.53
N PHE A 37 -13.00 2.73 2.59
CA PHE A 37 -13.29 3.25 3.94
C PHE A 37 -13.05 4.76 4.06
N VAL A 38 -11.93 5.24 3.52
CA VAL A 38 -11.53 6.66 3.58
C VAL A 38 -12.52 7.54 2.82
N GLU A 39 -12.94 7.12 1.64
CA GLU A 39 -13.95 7.81 0.84
C GLU A 39 -15.36 7.68 1.44
N GLY A 40 -15.58 6.68 2.31
CA GLY A 40 -16.83 6.48 3.03
C GLY A 40 -17.81 5.54 2.34
N TRP A 41 -17.35 4.79 1.34
CA TRP A 41 -18.10 3.67 0.74
C TRP A 41 -18.29 2.53 1.73
N THR A 42 -17.36 2.36 2.68
CA THR A 42 -17.51 1.45 3.81
C THR A 42 -17.39 2.19 5.14
N SER A 43 -18.06 1.67 6.17
CA SER A 43 -17.99 2.20 7.54
C SER A 43 -16.85 1.59 8.35
N ILE A 44 -16.34 0.42 7.92
CA ILE A 44 -15.37 -0.41 8.65
C ILE A 44 -14.01 -0.28 7.96
N PRO A 45 -12.93 0.06 8.71
CA PRO A 45 -11.58 0.09 8.16
C PRO A 45 -11.08 -1.34 7.85
N PRO A 46 -10.00 -1.51 7.06
CA PRO A 46 -9.37 -2.81 6.87
C PRO A 46 -9.01 -3.45 8.21
N VAL A 47 -9.56 -4.63 8.48
CA VAL A 47 -9.27 -5.43 9.69
C VAL A 47 -8.09 -6.38 9.50
N ILE A 48 -7.80 -6.71 8.24
CA ILE A 48 -6.71 -7.59 7.85
C ILE A 48 -5.40 -6.80 7.97
N PRO A 49 -4.32 -7.38 8.50
CA PRO A 49 -3.02 -6.70 8.53
C PRO A 49 -2.49 -6.40 7.13
N ILE A 50 -1.64 -5.39 7.04
CA ILE A 50 -0.81 -5.15 5.86
C ILE A 50 0.27 -6.22 5.87
N ASP A 51 0.10 -7.27 5.07
CA ASP A 51 1.06 -8.37 4.97
C ASP A 51 2.06 -8.12 3.82
N ALA A 52 3.27 -7.71 4.18
CA ALA A 52 4.39 -7.59 3.27
C ALA A 52 5.26 -8.87 3.21
N ASP A 53 5.12 -9.77 4.19
CA ASP A 53 5.88 -11.02 4.25
C ASP A 53 5.41 -12.03 3.22
N GLN A 54 4.14 -11.97 2.78
CA GLN A 54 3.63 -12.82 1.69
C GLN A 54 4.46 -12.71 0.39
N TRP A 55 5.14 -11.57 0.20
CA TRP A 55 6.03 -11.27 -0.92
C TRP A 55 7.50 -11.53 -0.63
N ARG A 56 7.82 -12.19 0.49
CA ARG A 56 9.18 -12.56 0.87
C ARG A 56 9.31 -14.08 0.97
N HIS A 57 10.48 -14.59 0.60
CA HIS A 57 10.89 -15.94 0.94
C HIS A 57 11.25 -16.01 2.44
N ARG A 58 11.29 -17.23 3.00
CA ARG A 58 11.69 -17.46 4.41
C ARG A 58 13.08 -16.90 4.76
N HIS A 59 13.94 -16.70 3.77
CA HIS A 59 15.27 -16.11 3.92
C HIS A 59 15.31 -14.59 3.67
N GLY A 60 14.15 -13.93 3.56
CA GLY A 60 14.02 -12.47 3.50
C GLY A 60 14.05 -11.85 2.09
N ALA A 61 14.45 -12.59 1.06
CA ALA A 61 14.45 -12.12 -0.33
C ALA A 61 13.02 -11.95 -0.88
N ILE A 62 12.80 -10.98 -1.78
CA ILE A 62 11.50 -10.75 -2.40
C ILE A 62 11.16 -11.92 -3.35
N ARG A 63 9.93 -12.42 -3.28
CA ARG A 63 9.43 -13.49 -4.17
C ARG A 63 9.28 -12.93 -5.59
N PRO A 64 9.84 -13.58 -6.62
CA PRO A 64 9.91 -13.02 -7.98
C PRO A 64 8.58 -13.02 -8.76
N SER A 65 7.47 -13.47 -8.17
CA SER A 65 6.17 -13.58 -8.85
C SER A 65 5.20 -12.48 -8.44
N ILE A 66 5.58 -11.21 -8.61
CA ILE A 66 4.65 -10.08 -8.47
C ILE A 66 3.92 -9.91 -9.81
N SER A 67 2.61 -10.12 -9.81
CA SER A 67 1.76 -9.90 -10.98
C SER A 67 1.61 -8.41 -11.25
N PHE A 68 2.05 -7.99 -12.45
CA PHE A 68 1.75 -6.69 -13.01
C PHE A 68 1.05 -6.84 -14.36
N SER A 69 -0.27 -6.64 -14.39
CA SER A 69 -1.05 -6.69 -15.63
C SER A 69 -1.72 -5.35 -15.92
N PRO A 70 -1.17 -4.52 -16.83
CA PRO A 70 -1.80 -3.26 -17.24
C PRO A 70 -3.17 -3.46 -17.91
N SER A 71 -3.43 -4.65 -18.46
CA SER A 71 -4.71 -5.03 -19.06
C SER A 71 -5.72 -5.60 -18.05
N SER A 72 -5.33 -5.84 -16.80
CA SER A 72 -6.20 -6.33 -15.75
C SER A 72 -5.85 -5.67 -14.42
N PRO A 73 -6.30 -4.42 -14.20
CA PRO A 73 -5.92 -3.65 -13.02
C PRO A 73 -6.40 -4.22 -11.69
N HIS A 74 -7.30 -5.20 -11.72
CA HIS A 74 -7.74 -5.95 -10.53
C HIS A 74 -6.79 -7.11 -10.16
N THR A 75 -5.75 -7.37 -10.95
CA THR A 75 -4.79 -8.47 -10.73
C THR A 75 -3.39 -7.98 -10.37
N PHE A 76 -3.25 -6.70 -9.99
CA PHE A 76 -2.00 -6.22 -9.41
C PHE A 76 -1.88 -6.71 -7.98
N ASP A 77 -0.72 -7.26 -7.64
CA ASP A 77 -0.43 -7.73 -6.30
C ASP A 77 -0.04 -6.59 -5.35
N LEU A 78 0.69 -5.61 -5.89
CA LEU A 78 1.27 -4.49 -5.15
C LEU A 78 1.00 -3.16 -5.85
N VAL A 79 0.85 -2.10 -5.05
CA VAL A 79 0.70 -0.71 -5.50
C VAL A 79 1.76 0.15 -4.83
N ILE A 80 2.23 1.17 -5.55
CA ILE A 80 3.17 2.15 -4.99
C ILE A 80 2.43 3.20 -4.14
N ILE A 81 3.02 3.55 -3.01
CA ILE A 81 2.61 4.65 -2.13
C ILE A 81 3.83 5.46 -1.68
N SER A 82 3.63 6.71 -1.29
CA SER A 82 4.71 7.51 -0.72
C SER A 82 5.14 6.99 0.65
N ASN A 83 6.39 7.28 1.03
CA ASN A 83 6.90 6.98 2.37
C ASN A 83 6.06 7.62 3.48
N ARG A 84 5.48 8.81 3.21
CA ARG A 84 4.61 9.50 4.15
C ARG A 84 3.31 8.73 4.38
N THR A 85 2.68 8.22 3.32
CA THR A 85 1.50 7.37 3.46
C THR A 85 1.85 6.08 4.18
N TRP A 86 2.94 5.41 3.81
CA TRP A 86 3.39 4.20 4.50
C TRP A 86 3.57 4.43 6.01
N SER A 87 4.29 5.49 6.39
CA SER A 87 4.54 5.82 7.79
C SER A 87 3.25 6.07 8.57
N TYR A 88 2.27 6.72 7.94
CA TYR A 88 0.96 6.88 8.53
C TYR A 88 0.25 5.54 8.71
N LEU A 89 0.16 4.72 7.66
CA LEU A 89 -0.53 3.43 7.71
C LEU A 89 0.10 2.49 8.75
N ALA A 90 1.43 2.39 8.79
CA ALA A 90 2.14 1.58 9.76
C ALA A 90 1.93 2.04 11.22
N SER A 91 1.59 3.31 11.44
CA SER A 91 1.26 3.83 12.78
C SER A 91 -0.19 3.56 13.20
N GLN A 92 -1.08 3.23 12.27
CA GLN A 92 -2.52 3.10 12.51
C GLN A 92 -3.03 1.67 12.34
N TYR A 93 -2.33 0.84 11.56
CA TYR A 93 -2.72 -0.51 11.19
C TYR A 93 -1.62 -1.51 11.53
N THR A 94 -2.01 -2.76 11.76
CA THR A 94 -1.06 -3.84 11.96
C THR A 94 -0.32 -4.14 10.66
N VAL A 95 1.00 -4.22 10.74
CA VAL A 95 1.88 -4.57 9.62
C VAL A 95 2.61 -5.87 9.94
N LEU A 96 2.60 -6.80 9.00
CA LEU A 96 3.40 -8.03 9.05
C LEU A 96 4.52 -7.90 8.03
N GLY A 97 5.74 -8.18 8.47
CA GLY A 97 6.93 -8.05 7.65
C GLY A 97 7.49 -6.64 7.56
N SER A 98 8.67 -6.56 6.96
CA SER A 98 9.37 -5.29 6.74
C SER A 98 8.89 -4.62 5.45
N LYS A 99 8.82 -3.28 5.51
CA LYS A 99 8.51 -2.39 4.38
C LYS A 99 9.24 -2.82 3.11
N ILE A 100 8.52 -2.90 1.99
CA ILE A 100 9.07 -3.19 0.67
C ILE A 100 9.33 -1.85 -0.02
N THR A 101 10.58 -1.62 -0.44
CA THR A 101 11.03 -0.44 -1.18
C THR A 101 11.68 -0.84 -2.48
N GLU A 102 12.02 0.14 -3.33
CA GLU A 102 13.05 -0.01 -4.36
C GLU A 102 14.39 -0.45 -3.76
#